data_AF-A0AAW4BR45-F1
#
_entry.id   AF-A0AAW4BR45-F1
#
_cell.length_a   1.000
_cell.length_b   1.000
_cell.length_c   1.000
_cell.angle_alpha   90.00
_cell.angle_beta   90.00
_cell.angle_gamma   90.00
#
_symmetry.space_group_name_H-M   'P 1'
#
loop_
_entity.id
_entity.type
_entity.pdbx_description
1 polymer ?
#
loop_
_entity_poly.entity_id
_entity_poly.type
_entity_poly.pdbx_seq_one_letter_code
_entity_poly.pdbx_strand_id
1 'polypeptide(L)'
;RYSPAIADLDGDGLVEIVSTSLDSKFINILDVNGNIKKQITKTKTGGGASGNIALSDLNNDSSVEILSADGVYNYDTGLLFTYDWSPSPISLDVDGDGIQEVFSNGSLYQSNGAFTWQHPTNDHIWFSAVANLDNDNKPEIIISVPASLSASQNSSFAVLESDGSVKWEITNTENPGGGA
;
A
#
# COMPACT_ATOMS: atom_id res chain seq x y z
N ARG A 1 -7.05 -1.56 13.28
CA ARG A 1 -8.08 -2.39 12.61
C ARG A 1 -8.15 -1.83 11.21
N TYR A 2 -8.08 -2.66 10.17
CA TYR A 2 -8.05 -2.17 8.80
C TYR A 2 -9.33 -2.57 8.08
N SER A 3 -9.76 -1.73 7.14
CA SER A 3 -10.92 -2.03 6.30
C SER A 3 -10.60 -3.17 5.33
N PRO A 4 -11.55 -4.06 5.02
CA PRO A 4 -11.40 -4.98 3.90
C PRO A 4 -11.39 -4.20 2.58
N ALA A 5 -10.92 -4.85 1.52
CA ALA A 5 -11.00 -4.33 0.15
C ALA A 5 -12.01 -5.15 -0.65
N ILE A 6 -12.61 -4.55 -1.69
CA ILE A 6 -13.57 -5.20 -2.57
C ILE A 6 -13.27 -4.88 -4.03
N ALA A 7 -13.37 -5.88 -4.91
CA ALA A 7 -13.33 -5.75 -6.36
C ALA A 7 -13.88 -7.04 -6.98
N ASP A 8 -14.25 -7.01 -8.26
CA ASP A 8 -14.43 -8.24 -9.05
C ASP A 8 -13.04 -8.77 -9.40
N LEU A 9 -12.63 -9.87 -8.76
CA LEU A 9 -11.26 -10.38 -8.83
C LEU A 9 -11.07 -11.45 -9.90
N ASP A 10 -12.14 -12.07 -10.38
CA ASP A 10 -12.10 -13.08 -11.44
C ASP A 10 -12.91 -12.74 -12.70
N GLY A 11 -13.45 -11.53 -12.77
CA GLY A 11 -14.15 -11.01 -13.95
C GLY A 11 -15.51 -11.67 -14.17
N ASP A 12 -16.12 -12.25 -13.14
CA ASP A 12 -17.43 -12.91 -13.23
C ASP A 12 -18.62 -11.93 -13.13
N GLY A 13 -18.34 -10.65 -12.85
CA GLY A 13 -19.32 -9.58 -12.69
C GLY A 13 -19.87 -9.44 -11.26
N LEU A 14 -19.40 -10.25 -10.31
CA LEU A 14 -19.67 -10.13 -8.88
C LEU A 14 -18.41 -9.68 -8.14
N VAL A 15 -18.59 -8.95 -7.05
CA VAL A 15 -17.46 -8.50 -6.24
C VAL A 15 -17.07 -9.54 -5.19
N GLU A 16 -15.78 -9.73 -4.99
CA GLU A 16 -15.21 -10.43 -3.86
C GLU A 16 -14.83 -9.47 -2.74
N ILE A 17 -14.78 -10.00 -1.51
CA ILE A 17 -14.30 -9.30 -0.32
C ILE A 17 -12.96 -9.88 0.10
N VAL A 18 -11.92 -9.05 0.11
CA VAL A 18 -10.56 -9.41 0.52
C VAL A 18 -10.32 -8.94 1.96
N SER A 19 -9.94 -9.87 2.82
CA SER A 19 -9.61 -9.57 4.21
C SER A 19 -8.51 -10.48 4.75
N THR A 20 -7.88 -10.04 5.84
CA THR A 20 -6.92 -10.89 6.54
C THR A 20 -6.95 -10.63 8.05
N SER A 21 -6.39 -11.56 8.83
CA SER A 21 -6.26 -11.44 10.28
C SER A 21 -4.83 -11.78 10.72
N LEU A 22 -4.49 -11.35 11.93
CA LEU A 22 -3.16 -11.57 12.53
C LEU A 22 -2.85 -13.06 12.69
N ASP A 23 -3.84 -13.86 13.06
CA ASP A 23 -3.66 -15.28 13.36
C ASP A 23 -3.85 -16.17 12.12
N SER A 24 -4.48 -15.65 11.08
CA SER A 24 -4.66 -16.35 9.81
C SER A 24 -3.37 -16.36 9.01
N LYS A 25 -3.02 -17.53 8.46
CA LYS A 25 -1.97 -17.68 7.46
C LYS A 25 -2.41 -17.22 6.06
N PHE A 26 -3.65 -16.81 5.91
CA PHE A 26 -4.26 -16.53 4.62
C PHE A 26 -4.75 -15.09 4.48
N ILE A 27 -4.62 -14.55 3.27
CA ILE A 27 -5.57 -13.58 2.73
C ILE A 27 -6.81 -14.39 2.34
N ASN A 28 -7.94 -14.06 2.96
CA ASN A 28 -9.22 -14.69 2.68
C ASN A 28 -9.96 -13.86 1.65
N ILE A 29 -10.47 -14.52 0.63
CA ILE A 29 -11.29 -13.94 -0.41
C ILE A 29 -12.68 -14.55 -0.27
N LEU A 30 -13.67 -13.72 0.02
CA LEU A 30 -15.03 -14.14 0.26
C LEU A 30 -15.92 -13.77 -0.93
N ASP A 31 -16.90 -14.62 -1.23
CA ASP A 31 -17.97 -14.28 -2.17
C ASP A 31 -18.96 -13.25 -1.56
N VAL A 32 -19.91 -12.78 -2.37
CA VAL A 32 -20.98 -11.85 -1.95
C VAL A 32 -21.88 -12.39 -0.82
N ASN A 33 -21.86 -13.69 -0.55
CA ASN A 33 -22.61 -14.34 0.53
C ASN A 33 -21.77 -14.52 1.80
N GLY A 34 -20.49 -14.11 1.79
CA GLY A 34 -19.56 -14.24 2.90
C GLY A 34 -18.90 -15.61 3.03
N ASN A 35 -19.03 -16.50 2.04
CA ASN A 35 -18.32 -17.78 2.02
C ASN A 35 -16.91 -17.60 1.49
N ILE A 36 -15.97 -18.42 1.94
CA ILE A 36 -14.60 -18.43 1.39
C ILE A 36 -14.65 -18.93 -0.06
N LYS A 37 -14.37 -18.03 -1.03
CA LYS A 37 -14.18 -18.33 -2.45
C LYS A 37 -12.75 -18.83 -2.69
N LYS A 38 -11.76 -18.15 -2.10
CA LYS A 38 -10.33 -18.48 -2.26
C LYS A 38 -9.51 -18.09 -1.03
N GLN A 39 -8.36 -18.73 -0.85
CA GLN A 39 -7.37 -18.36 0.16
C GLN A 39 -5.98 -18.31 -0.49
N ILE A 40 -5.24 -17.24 -0.22
CA ILE A 40 -3.86 -17.07 -0.65
C ILE A 40 -2.97 -17.06 0.59
N THR A 41 -1.90 -17.87 0.60
CA THR A 41 -1.00 -17.96 1.76
C THR A 41 -0.14 -16.71 1.86
N LYS A 42 -0.18 -16.03 3.02
CA LYS A 42 0.67 -14.88 3.33
C LYS A 42 2.06 -15.29 3.75
N THR A 43 3.00 -14.34 3.71
CA THR A 43 4.37 -14.55 4.15
C THR A 43 4.57 -14.29 5.64
N LYS A 44 3.76 -13.41 6.23
CA LYS A 44 3.82 -13.05 7.66
C LYS A 44 2.50 -13.35 8.38
N THR A 45 2.61 -13.48 9.70
CA THR A 45 1.50 -13.49 10.66
C THR A 45 1.78 -12.48 11.78
N GLY A 46 0.83 -12.29 12.69
CA GLY A 46 0.95 -11.30 13.75
C GLY A 46 1.01 -9.87 13.21
N GLY A 47 1.75 -9.00 13.91
CA GLY A 47 1.86 -7.57 13.53
C GLY A 47 2.33 -7.34 12.10
N GLY A 48 3.19 -8.23 11.57
CA GLY A 48 3.71 -8.13 10.20
C GLY A 48 2.67 -8.38 9.10
N ALA A 49 1.47 -8.87 9.44
CA ALA A 49 0.36 -9.05 8.50
C ALA A 49 -0.80 -8.09 8.76
N SER A 50 -0.58 -7.06 9.58
CA SER A 50 -1.57 -6.07 9.97
C SER A 50 -1.41 -4.82 9.12
N GLY A 51 -2.28 -4.63 8.12
CA GLY A 51 -2.25 -3.44 7.26
C GLY A 51 -3.53 -3.30 6.46
N ASN A 52 -3.68 -2.16 5.78
CA ASN A 52 -4.65 -2.01 4.72
C ASN A 52 -4.38 -3.00 3.58
N ILE A 53 -5.44 -3.27 2.83
CA ILE A 53 -5.37 -4.00 1.56
C ILE A 53 -5.76 -3.03 0.45
N ALA A 54 -4.94 -2.95 -0.59
CA ALA A 54 -5.27 -2.27 -1.83
C ALA A 54 -5.37 -3.29 -2.96
N LEU A 55 -6.24 -3.02 -3.94
CA LEU A 55 -6.49 -3.88 -5.09
C LEU A 55 -6.21 -3.07 -6.36
N SER A 56 -5.42 -3.62 -7.26
CA SER A 56 -5.05 -2.96 -8.51
C SER A 56 -4.58 -3.96 -9.55
N ASP A 57 -4.85 -3.71 -10.82
CA ASP A 57 -4.16 -4.38 -11.93
C ASP A 57 -2.85 -3.61 -12.17
N LEU A 58 -1.74 -4.12 -11.62
CA LEU A 58 -0.48 -3.39 -11.59
C LEU A 58 0.21 -3.38 -12.94
N ASN A 59 0.03 -4.41 -13.75
CA ASN A 59 0.77 -4.62 -14.98
C ASN A 59 -0.12 -4.59 -16.23
N ASN A 60 -1.40 -4.25 -16.07
CA ASN A 60 -2.42 -4.15 -17.11
C ASN A 60 -2.64 -5.49 -17.84
N ASP A 61 -2.57 -6.61 -17.12
CA ASP A 61 -2.79 -7.96 -17.66
C ASP A 61 -4.21 -8.51 -17.40
N SER A 62 -5.09 -7.68 -16.81
CA SER A 62 -6.46 -8.01 -16.40
C SER A 62 -6.58 -8.99 -15.22
N SER A 63 -5.48 -9.38 -14.59
CA SER A 63 -5.47 -10.05 -13.29
C SER A 63 -5.29 -9.02 -12.18
N VAL A 64 -6.00 -9.19 -11.06
CA VAL A 64 -5.95 -8.23 -9.96
C VAL A 64 -4.84 -8.62 -8.97
N GLU A 65 -3.94 -7.68 -8.70
CA GLU A 65 -3.03 -7.75 -7.56
C GLU A 65 -3.64 -7.20 -6.28
N ILE A 66 -3.22 -7.82 -5.18
CA ILE A 66 -3.60 -7.56 -3.81
C ILE A 66 -2.34 -7.10 -3.09
N LEU A 67 -2.29 -5.81 -2.77
CA LEU A 67 -1.23 -5.21 -1.97
C LEU A 67 -1.62 -5.37 -0.50
N SER A 68 -0.87 -6.19 0.24
CA SER A 68 -1.08 -6.50 1.66
C SER A 68 0.10 -5.98 2.48
N ALA A 69 -0.04 -5.97 3.81
CA ALA A 69 0.98 -5.42 4.72
C ALA A 69 2.39 -6.02 4.58
N ASP A 70 2.51 -7.20 3.98
CA ASP A 70 3.75 -7.97 3.87
C ASP A 70 4.24 -8.18 2.43
N GLY A 71 3.48 -7.75 1.42
CA GLY A 71 3.85 -7.97 0.03
C GLY A 71 2.67 -7.85 -0.94
N VAL A 72 2.96 -8.21 -2.19
CA VAL A 72 2.00 -8.17 -3.30
C VAL A 72 1.68 -9.59 -3.74
N TYR A 73 0.39 -9.85 -3.92
CA TYR A 73 -0.14 -11.14 -4.32
C TYR A 73 -1.03 -10.96 -5.53
N ASN A 74 -0.85 -11.75 -6.58
CA ASN A 74 -1.78 -11.84 -7.67
C ASN A 74 -2.94 -12.78 -7.31
N TYR A 75 -4.17 -12.43 -7.69
CA TYR A 75 -5.35 -13.23 -7.38
C TYR A 75 -5.19 -14.67 -7.85
N ASP A 76 -4.69 -14.90 -9.08
CA ASP A 76 -4.58 -16.21 -9.70
C ASP A 76 -3.39 -17.03 -9.21
N THR A 77 -2.22 -16.40 -9.14
CA THR A 77 -0.92 -17.08 -8.96
C THR A 77 -0.36 -16.97 -7.54
N GLY A 78 -0.92 -16.12 -6.69
CA GLY A 78 -0.48 -15.94 -5.30
C GLY A 78 0.67 -14.95 -5.17
N LEU A 79 1.60 -15.19 -4.25
CA LEU A 79 2.67 -14.24 -3.94
C LEU A 79 3.52 -13.88 -5.17
N LEU A 80 3.65 -12.59 -5.44
CA LEU A 80 4.58 -12.05 -6.45
C LEU A 80 5.91 -11.66 -5.81
N PHE A 81 5.87 -10.76 -4.83
CA PHE A 81 7.05 -10.30 -4.11
C PHE A 81 6.71 -9.78 -2.70
N THR A 82 7.72 -9.64 -1.85
CA THR A 82 7.59 -9.19 -0.47
C THR A 82 8.31 -7.87 -0.23
N TYR A 83 7.86 -7.14 0.78
CA TYR A 83 8.56 -5.98 1.33
C TYR A 83 8.52 -5.98 2.87
N ASP A 84 9.22 -5.03 3.47
CA ASP A 84 9.12 -4.78 4.91
C ASP A 84 7.71 -4.32 5.28
N TRP A 85 7.33 -4.55 6.55
CA TRP A 85 5.96 -4.31 6.97
C TRP A 85 5.47 -2.91 6.61
N SER A 86 4.27 -2.87 6.02
CA SER A 86 3.65 -1.65 5.52
C SER A 86 2.22 -1.53 6.05
N PRO A 87 1.90 -0.44 6.75
CA PRO A 87 0.55 -0.23 7.27
C PRO A 87 -0.45 0.08 6.14
N SER A 88 -0.03 0.71 5.05
CA SER A 88 -0.92 1.11 3.96
C SER A 88 -0.19 1.25 2.62
N PRO A 89 0.05 0.13 1.91
CA PRO A 89 0.59 0.20 0.55
C PRO A 89 -0.43 0.78 -0.44
N ILE A 90 0.06 1.47 -1.46
CA ILE A 90 -0.75 1.99 -2.57
C ILE A 90 -0.07 1.67 -3.90
N SER A 91 -0.84 1.71 -4.99
CA SER A 91 -0.30 1.67 -6.34
C SER A 91 -0.51 2.99 -7.07
N LEU A 92 0.41 3.33 -7.97
CA LEU A 92 0.34 4.51 -8.83
C LEU A 92 1.28 4.32 -10.03
N ASP A 93 0.88 4.82 -11.19
CA ASP A 93 1.77 4.98 -12.35
C ASP A 93 2.58 6.27 -12.12
N VAL A 94 3.84 6.12 -11.67
CA VAL A 94 4.66 7.24 -11.21
C VAL A 94 5.44 7.91 -12.34
N ASP A 95 5.65 7.20 -13.44
CA ASP A 95 6.48 7.62 -14.57
C ASP A 95 5.72 7.74 -15.91
N GLY A 96 4.45 7.35 -15.93
CA GLY A 96 3.51 7.52 -17.03
C GLY A 96 3.63 6.43 -18.10
N ASP A 97 4.16 5.26 -17.78
CA ASP A 97 4.35 4.16 -18.74
C ASP A 97 3.13 3.23 -18.87
N GLY A 98 2.10 3.44 -18.05
CA GLY A 98 0.86 2.65 -18.00
C GLY A 98 0.94 1.39 -17.13
N ILE A 99 2.08 1.14 -16.48
CA ILE A 99 2.29 0.15 -15.43
C ILE A 99 2.26 0.90 -14.10
N GLN A 100 1.73 0.26 -13.06
CA GLN A 100 1.69 0.85 -11.73
C GLN A 100 2.83 0.33 -10.87
N GLU A 101 3.53 1.26 -10.23
CA GLU A 101 4.45 0.99 -9.14
C GLU A 101 3.68 0.78 -7.84
N VAL A 102 4.37 0.21 -6.86
CA VAL A 102 3.89 0.00 -5.50
C VAL A 102 4.68 0.89 -4.56
N PHE A 103 3.99 1.84 -3.91
CA PHE A 103 4.56 2.63 -2.84
C PHE A 103 4.18 2.04 -1.48
N SER A 104 5.18 1.73 -0.67
CA SER A 104 5.02 0.98 0.56
C SER A 104 6.05 1.43 1.61
N ASN A 105 5.56 2.06 2.68
CA ASN A 105 6.38 2.53 3.81
C ASN A 105 7.64 3.31 3.38
N GLY A 106 7.50 4.24 2.43
CA GLY A 106 8.59 5.09 1.93
C GLY A 106 9.41 4.50 0.79
N SER A 107 9.23 3.22 0.47
CA SER A 107 9.89 2.58 -0.66
C SER A 107 8.96 2.49 -1.86
N LEU A 108 9.51 2.75 -3.04
CA LEU A 108 8.83 2.55 -4.31
C LEU A 108 9.41 1.30 -5.00
N TYR A 109 8.52 0.42 -5.45
CA TYR A 109 8.84 -0.80 -6.18
C TYR A 109 8.14 -0.81 -7.53
N GLN A 110 8.80 -1.33 -8.54
CA GLN A 110 8.20 -1.69 -9.83
C GLN A 110 7.13 -2.79 -9.62
N SER A 111 6.21 -2.96 -10.58
CA SER A 111 5.17 -4.01 -10.53
C SER A 111 5.71 -5.44 -10.36
N ASN A 112 6.96 -5.68 -10.76
CA ASN A 112 7.67 -6.95 -10.59
C ASN A 112 8.45 -7.07 -9.25
N GLY A 113 8.37 -6.06 -8.38
CA GLY A 113 9.06 -6.01 -7.09
C GLY A 113 10.49 -5.46 -7.12
N ALA A 114 11.00 -5.02 -8.28
CA ALA A 114 12.30 -4.35 -8.34
C ALA A 114 12.25 -3.02 -7.58
N PHE A 115 13.21 -2.81 -6.69
CA PHE A 115 13.33 -1.55 -5.94
C PHE A 115 13.71 -0.39 -6.86
N THR A 116 13.05 0.75 -6.69
CA THR A 116 13.33 1.99 -7.41
C THR A 116 14.07 2.99 -6.53
N TRP A 117 13.40 3.50 -5.49
CA TRP A 117 13.96 4.47 -4.54
C TRP A 117 13.29 4.36 -3.17
N GLN A 118 13.88 5.00 -2.16
CA GLN A 118 13.31 5.11 -0.82
C GLN A 118 13.42 6.54 -0.30
N HIS A 119 12.32 7.05 0.27
CA HIS A 119 12.30 8.29 1.03
C HIS A 119 12.57 7.98 2.51
N PRO A 120 13.69 8.47 3.09
CA PRO A 120 14.05 8.15 4.46
C PRO A 120 13.29 9.00 5.48
N THR A 121 12.72 8.34 6.49
CA THR A 121 12.01 8.98 7.61
C THR A 121 12.50 8.42 8.95
N ASN A 122 12.25 9.14 10.04
CA ASN A 122 12.65 8.72 11.39
C ASN A 122 11.66 7.75 12.07
N ASP A 123 10.52 7.49 11.42
CA ASP A 123 9.50 6.50 11.80
C ASP A 123 8.75 6.04 10.54
N HIS A 124 7.83 5.08 10.68
CA HIS A 124 7.09 4.48 9.57
C HIS A 124 6.20 5.50 8.86
N ILE A 125 6.16 5.42 7.53
CA ILE A 125 5.16 6.10 6.72
C ILE A 125 3.88 5.27 6.76
N TRP A 126 2.77 5.93 7.10
CA TRP A 126 1.46 5.31 7.22
C TRP A 126 0.66 5.44 5.94
N PHE A 127 -0.29 6.39 5.91
CA PHE A 127 -1.14 6.59 4.76
C PHE A 127 -0.47 7.51 3.76
N SER A 128 -0.72 7.24 2.49
CA SER A 128 -0.24 8.03 1.38
C SER A 128 -1.41 8.36 0.44
N ALA A 129 -1.30 9.48 -0.26
CA ALA A 129 -2.22 9.88 -1.32
C ALA A 129 -1.42 10.35 -2.54
N VAL A 130 -2.08 10.35 -3.69
CA VAL A 130 -1.46 10.72 -4.96
C VAL A 130 -2.28 11.83 -5.59
N ALA A 131 -1.61 12.90 -5.99
CA ALA A 131 -2.23 14.01 -6.72
C ALA A 131 -1.16 14.76 -7.49
N ASN A 132 -1.54 15.39 -8.60
CA ASN A 132 -0.73 16.43 -9.21
C ASN A 132 -0.96 17.73 -8.43
N LEU A 133 0.08 18.25 -7.80
CA LEU A 133 0.07 19.44 -6.95
C LEU A 133 0.91 20.59 -7.55
N ASP A 134 1.32 20.47 -8.81
CA ASP A 134 1.93 21.54 -9.55
C ASP A 134 1.43 21.64 -11.01
N ASN A 135 2.32 22.02 -11.95
CA ASN A 135 1.98 22.25 -13.35
C ASN A 135 2.83 21.39 -14.29
N ASP A 136 3.28 20.22 -13.85
CA ASP A 136 3.78 19.16 -14.72
C ASP A 136 2.74 18.03 -14.87
N ASN A 137 3.09 16.92 -15.52
CA ASN A 137 2.17 15.79 -15.76
C ASN A 137 2.49 14.59 -14.85
N LYS A 138 3.43 14.74 -13.92
CA LYS A 138 3.83 13.70 -12.99
C LYS A 138 2.96 13.77 -11.74
N PRO A 139 2.80 12.65 -11.03
CA PRO A 139 2.12 12.66 -9.75
C PRO A 139 3.09 13.03 -8.62
N GLU A 140 2.57 13.76 -7.63
CA GLU A 140 3.19 13.86 -6.32
C GLU A 140 2.60 12.85 -5.34
N ILE A 141 3.44 12.43 -4.41
CA ILE A 141 3.08 11.49 -3.35
C ILE A 141 3.01 12.25 -2.03
N ILE A 142 1.83 12.32 -1.45
CA ILE A 142 1.58 12.91 -0.13
C ILE A 142 1.74 11.80 0.91
N ILE A 143 2.60 12.01 1.90
CA ILE A 143 2.90 11.01 2.94
C ILE A 143 2.60 11.53 4.34
N SER A 144 2.28 10.60 5.25
CA SER A 144 2.10 10.88 6.67
C SER A 144 2.98 9.97 7.53
N VAL A 145 3.79 10.57 8.40
CA VAL A 145 4.60 9.90 9.42
C VAL A 145 4.07 10.34 10.78
N PRO A 146 3.23 9.54 11.45
CA PRO A 146 2.61 9.96 12.70
C PRO A 146 3.58 9.93 13.89
N ALA A 147 4.59 9.06 13.85
CA ALA A 147 5.45 8.71 14.97
C ALA A 147 4.64 8.37 16.25
N SER A 148 5.22 8.59 17.43
CA SER A 148 4.53 8.44 18.71
C SER A 148 4.52 9.76 19.49
N LEU A 149 3.62 9.91 20.47
CA LEU A 149 3.59 11.09 21.34
C LEU A 149 4.93 11.35 22.05
N SER A 150 5.65 10.29 22.42
CA SER A 150 6.97 10.39 23.05
C SER A 150 8.12 10.66 22.07
N ALA A 151 7.86 10.56 20.77
CA ALA A 151 8.83 10.79 19.71
C ALA A 151 8.25 11.72 18.63
N SER A 152 7.48 12.74 19.04
CA SER A 152 6.78 13.64 18.11
C SER A 152 7.71 14.40 17.16
N GLN A 153 8.98 14.55 17.52
CA GLN A 153 10.03 15.10 16.65
C GLN A 153 10.32 14.23 15.42
N ASN A 154 9.89 12.96 15.42
CA ASN A 154 10.01 12.06 14.27
C ASN A 154 8.78 12.11 13.35
N SER A 155 7.74 12.89 13.70
CA SER A 155 6.56 13.06 12.87
C SER A 155 6.83 13.98 11.68
N SER A 156 6.16 13.70 10.57
CA SER A 156 6.14 14.61 9.43
C SER A 156 4.92 14.40 8.53
N PHE A 157 4.59 15.47 7.81
CA PHE A 157 3.69 15.44 6.66
C PHE A 157 4.45 16.06 5.50
N ALA A 158 4.58 15.32 4.40
CA ALA A 158 5.41 15.75 3.28
C ALA A 158 4.72 15.47 1.95
N VAL A 159 5.15 16.24 0.95
CA VAL A 159 4.87 15.99 -0.45
C VAL A 159 6.18 15.66 -1.13
N LEU A 160 6.21 14.52 -1.81
CA LEU A 160 7.33 14.02 -2.56
C LEU A 160 7.04 14.18 -4.05
N GLU A 161 8.07 14.53 -4.81
CA GLU A 161 8.05 14.43 -6.27
C GLU A 161 8.07 12.95 -6.70
N SER A 162 7.80 12.69 -7.98
CA SER A 162 7.74 11.33 -8.55
C SER A 162 9.02 10.49 -8.37
N ASP A 163 10.17 11.15 -8.16
CA ASP A 163 11.47 10.53 -7.93
C ASP A 163 11.81 10.34 -6.44
N GLY A 164 10.88 10.63 -5.54
CA GLY A 164 11.04 10.52 -4.09
C GLY A 164 11.76 11.69 -3.43
N SER A 165 12.18 12.70 -4.21
CA SER A 165 12.72 13.94 -3.64
C SER A 165 11.63 14.76 -2.94
N VAL A 166 12.01 15.51 -1.91
CA VAL A 166 11.05 16.28 -1.11
C VAL A 166 10.70 17.58 -1.84
N LYS A 167 9.42 17.74 -2.17
CA LYS A 167 8.87 19.01 -2.65
C LYS A 167 8.74 20.00 -1.48
N TRP A 168 8.13 19.54 -0.40
CA TRP A 168 8.13 20.21 0.90
C TRP A 168 7.78 19.23 2.02
N GLU A 169 8.20 19.55 3.23
CA GLU A 169 7.94 18.75 4.43
C GLU A 169 7.66 19.66 5.63
N ILE A 170 6.74 19.24 6.49
CA ILE A 170 6.38 19.93 7.71
C ILE A 170 6.45 18.95 8.88
N THR A 171 7.15 19.34 9.94
CA THR A 171 7.09 18.70 11.26
C THR A 171 6.40 19.65 12.23
N ASN A 172 5.35 19.18 12.89
CA ASN A 172 4.64 19.93 13.93
C ASN A 172 4.62 19.12 15.22
N THR A 173 5.54 19.40 16.15
CA THR A 173 5.64 18.63 17.41
C THR A 173 4.49 18.91 18.38
N GLU A 174 3.77 20.02 18.23
CA GLU A 174 2.58 20.36 19.02
C GLU A 174 1.35 19.59 18.55
N ASN A 175 1.29 19.25 17.25
CA ASN A 175 0.27 18.43 16.64
C ASN A 175 0.91 17.50 15.60
N PRO A 176 1.54 16.40 16.05
CA PRO A 176 2.31 15.50 15.17
C PRO A 176 1.46 14.76 14.13
N GLY A 177 0.15 15.00 14.11
CA GLY A 177 -0.79 14.22 13.31
C GLY A 177 -0.94 12.80 13.86
N GLY A 178 -1.67 11.98 13.11
CA GLY A 178 -1.89 10.57 13.44
C GLY A 178 -3.36 10.19 13.36
N GLY A 179 -3.68 9.40 12.35
CA GLY A 179 -4.88 8.57 12.31
C GLY A 179 -4.46 7.11 12.46
N ALA A 180 -5.18 6.36 13.27
CA ALA A 180 -5.14 4.90 13.30
C ALA A 180 -6.56 4.35 13.20
#